data_AF-K1TX43-F1
#
_entry.id   AF-K1TX43-F1
#
_cell.length_a   1.000
_cell.length_b   1.000
_cell.length_c   1.000
_cell.angle_alpha   90.00
_cell.angle_beta   90.00
_cell.angle_gamma   90.00
#
_symmetry.space_group_name_H-M   'P 1'
#
loop_
_entity.id
_entity.type
_entity.pdbx_description
1 polymer ?
#
loop_
_entity_poly.entity_id
_entity_poly.type
_entity_poly.pdbx_seq_one_letter_code
_entity_poly.pdbx_strand_id
1 'polypeptide(L)' 'MMAPYRTGVRLITKWCFPKNGHKDGEYRITKPDTDNLQKMLKDCMTLVGFWKDDALVASEITEKFWAEKPGIYIRIEELP' A
#
# COMPACT_ATOMS: atom_id res chain seq x y z
N MET A 1 -7.33 20.02 0.06
CA MET A 1 -6.40 18.92 0.41
C MET A 1 -6.54 18.67 1.91
N MET A 2 -6.63 17.42 2.34
CA MET A 2 -6.47 17.09 3.77
C MET A 2 -5.08 17.53 4.22
N ALA A 3 -4.95 17.97 5.48
CA ALA A 3 -3.64 18.26 6.04
C ALA A 3 -2.80 16.96 6.11
N PRO A 4 -1.48 17.03 5.91
CA PRO A 4 -0.61 15.85 6.02
C PRO A 4 -0.65 15.27 7.44
N TYR A 5 -0.54 13.94 7.56
CA TYR A 5 -0.32 13.27 8.85
C TYR A 5 1.00 13.73 9.49
N ARG A 6 0.97 13.86 10.82
CA ARG A 6 2.10 14.34 11.65
C ARG A 6 2.45 13.40 12.80
N THR A 7 1.68 12.35 12.97
CA THR A 7 1.79 11.31 14.00
C THR A 7 2.25 10.01 13.35
N GLY A 8 2.64 9.02 14.15
CA GLY A 8 2.88 7.68 13.63
C GLY A 8 1.61 7.11 13.03
N VAL A 9 1.72 6.44 11.88
CA VAL A 9 0.58 5.84 11.18
C VAL A 9 0.80 4.35 10.91
N ARG A 10 -0.31 3.63 10.81
CA ARG A 10 -0.37 2.32 10.17
C ARG A 10 -0.81 2.46 8.72
N LEU A 11 0.01 1.96 7.80
CA LEU A 11 -0.30 1.84 6.38
C LEU A 11 -0.71 0.40 6.07
N ILE A 12 -1.96 0.22 5.63
CA ILE A 12 -2.49 -1.06 5.16
C ILE A 12 -2.70 -0.96 3.66
N THR A 13 -2.13 -1.92 2.94
CA THR A 13 -2.17 -1.94 1.48
C THR A 13 -2.47 -3.33 0.96
N LYS A 14 -3.24 -3.34 -0.12
CA LYS A 14 -3.66 -4.56 -0.80
C LYS A 14 -3.50 -4.31 -2.30
N TRP A 15 -2.52 -5.00 -2.88
CA TRP A 15 -2.18 -4.88 -4.29
C TRP A 15 -2.94 -5.93 -5.10
N CYS A 16 -3.95 -5.47 -5.82
CA CYS A 16 -4.87 -6.27 -6.61
C CYS A 16 -4.38 -6.31 -8.07
N PHE A 17 -3.67 -7.36 -8.46
CA PHE A 17 -3.22 -7.56 -9.84
C PHE A 17 -4.34 -8.18 -10.67
N PRO A 18 -4.49 -7.83 -11.96
CA PRO A 18 -5.53 -8.41 -12.80
C PRO A 18 -5.37 -9.93 -12.91
N LYS A 19 -6.49 -10.65 -12.81
CA LYS A 19 -6.53 -12.10 -13.03
C LYS A 19 -5.98 -12.45 -14.42
N ASN A 20 -5.03 -13.38 -14.46
CA ASN A 20 -4.54 -14.00 -15.70
C ASN A 20 -4.58 -15.53 -15.54
N GLY A 21 -5.78 -16.09 -15.39
CA GLY A 21 -6.00 -17.52 -15.10
C GLY A 21 -5.93 -17.90 -13.61
N HIS A 22 -5.60 -16.95 -12.74
CA HIS A 22 -5.56 -17.14 -11.29
C HIS A 22 -6.94 -16.97 -10.63
N LYS A 23 -7.11 -17.54 -9.43
CA LYS A 23 -8.33 -17.40 -8.63
C LYS A 23 -8.40 -16.00 -8.02
N ASP A 24 -9.61 -15.50 -7.83
CA ASP A 24 -9.81 -14.22 -7.14
C ASP A 24 -9.38 -14.33 -5.66
N GLY A 25 -8.57 -13.39 -5.20
CA GLY A 25 -7.97 -13.39 -3.86
C GLY A 25 -6.74 -14.29 -3.69
N GLU A 26 -6.28 -14.98 -4.74
CA GLU A 26 -5.08 -15.82 -4.68
C GLU A 26 -3.83 -14.97 -4.45
N TYR A 27 -3.00 -15.33 -3.46
CA TYR A 27 -1.73 -14.63 -3.21
C TYR A 27 -0.81 -14.72 -4.42
N ARG A 28 -0.31 -13.55 -4.83
CA ARG A 28 0.60 -13.44 -5.96
C ARG A 28 2.03 -13.64 -5.47
N ILE A 29 2.65 -14.76 -5.83
CA ILE A 29 4.02 -15.10 -5.39
C ILE A 29 5.11 -14.76 -6.43
N THR A 30 4.77 -14.01 -7.49
CA THR A 30 5.71 -13.57 -8.54
C THR A 30 6.15 -12.12 -8.35
N LYS A 31 7.25 -11.70 -9.01
CA LYS A 31 7.76 -10.32 -8.97
C LYS A 31 6.76 -9.29 -9.54
N PRO A 32 6.78 -8.02 -9.11
CA PRO A 32 7.60 -7.47 -8.03
C PRO A 32 7.18 -7.98 -6.65
N ASP A 33 8.15 -8.09 -5.74
CA ASP A 33 7.99 -8.28 -4.29
C ASP A 33 7.31 -7.08 -3.63
N THR A 34 6.82 -7.30 -2.41
CA THR A 34 5.98 -6.32 -1.70
C THR A 34 6.77 -5.10 -1.25
N ASP A 35 8.05 -5.24 -0.93
CA ASP A 35 8.94 -4.13 -0.55
C ASP A 35 9.20 -3.18 -1.72
N ASN A 36 9.41 -3.67 -2.95
CA ASN A 36 9.54 -2.81 -4.12
C ASN A 36 8.22 -2.06 -4.43
N LEU A 37 7.09 -2.74 -4.29
CA LEU A 37 5.77 -2.12 -4.44
C LEU A 37 5.54 -1.02 -3.38
N GLN A 38 5.83 -1.32 -2.12
CA GLN A 38 5.67 -0.37 -1.02
C GLN A 38 6.61 0.82 -1.12
N LYS A 39 7.86 0.61 -1.52
CA LYS A 39 8.83 1.69 -1.69
C LYS A 39 8.33 2.75 -2.67
N MET A 40 7.96 2.31 -3.88
CA MET A 40 7.42 3.22 -4.91
C MET A 40 6.14 3.91 -4.44
N LEU A 41 5.25 3.19 -3.75
CA LEU A 41 4.01 3.78 -3.24
C LEU A 41 4.27 4.88 -2.20
N LYS A 42 5.15 4.62 -1.23
CA LYS A 42 5.50 5.61 -0.20
C LYS A 42 6.18 6.84 -0.79
N ASP A 43 7.07 6.66 -1.78
CA ASP A 43 7.65 7.78 -2.52
C ASP A 43 6.57 8.67 -3.17
N CYS A 44 5.57 8.06 -3.84
CA CYS A 44 4.45 8.79 -4.40
C CYS A 44 3.57 9.46 -3.33
N MET A 45 3.27 8.77 -2.23
CA MET A 45 2.43 9.30 -1.15
C MET A 45 3.10 10.47 -0.41
N THR A 46 4.42 10.42 -0.23
CA THR A 46 5.22 11.54 0.27
C THR A 46 5.17 12.72 -0.70
N LEU A 47 5.37 12.48 -2.00
CA LEU A 47 5.35 13.52 -3.03
C LEU A 47 4.01 14.28 -3.09
N VAL A 48 2.88 13.57 -2.94
CA VAL A 48 1.54 14.19 -2.99
C VAL A 48 1.03 14.65 -1.61
N GLY A 49 1.85 14.52 -0.56
CA GLY A 49 1.61 15.16 0.74
C GLY A 49 0.64 14.42 1.67
N PHE A 50 0.57 13.08 1.64
CA PHE A 50 -0.18 12.32 2.66
C PHE A 50 0.40 12.51 4.06
N TRP A 51 1.73 12.58 4.18
CA TRP A 51 2.46 12.81 5.42
C TRP A 51 3.68 13.69 5.13
N LYS A 52 4.34 14.18 6.18
CA LYS A 52 5.58 14.97 6.03
C LYS A 52 6.75 14.13 5.50
N ASP A 53 6.87 12.91 5.99
CA ASP A 53 7.97 11.98 5.73
C ASP A 53 7.45 10.55 5.96
N ASP A 54 7.88 9.59 5.14
CA ASP A 54 7.42 8.20 5.26
C ASP A 54 8.00 7.48 6.48
N ALA A 55 8.95 8.09 7.19
CA ALA A 55 9.36 7.71 8.54
C ALA A 55 8.19 7.69 9.55
N LEU A 56 7.08 8.38 9.25
CA LEU A 56 5.85 8.31 10.06
C LEU A 56 5.09 6.98 9.89
N VAL A 57 5.38 6.18 8.86
CA VAL A 57 4.79 4.84 8.70
C VAL A 57 5.45 3.87 9.67
N ALA A 58 4.93 3.83 10.90
CA ALA A 58 5.47 3.02 11.98
C ALA A 58 4.92 1.57 12.00
N SER A 59 3.84 1.30 11.26
CA SER A 59 3.28 -0.04 11.09
C SER A 59 2.87 -0.24 9.63
N GLU A 60 3.39 -1.28 8.97
CA GLU A 60 3.10 -1.58 7.57
C GLU A 60 2.50 -2.98 7.44
N ILE A 61 1.34 -3.08 6.80
CA ILE A 61 0.70 -4.34 6.41
C ILE A 61 0.51 -4.29 4.89
N THR A 62 1.22 -5.15 4.16
CA THR A 62 1.17 -5.18 2.70
C THR A 62 0.94 -6.59 2.19
N GLU A 63 -0.04 -6.74 1.32
CA GLU A 63 -0.37 -8.01 0.68
C GLU A 63 -0.50 -7.79 -0.83
N LYS A 64 -0.19 -8.82 -1.63
CA LYS A 64 -0.43 -8.82 -3.08
C LYS A 64 -1.16 -10.07 -3.51
N PHE A 65 -2.15 -9.90 -4.35
CA PHE A 65 -3.02 -10.97 -4.80
C PHE A 65 -3.51 -10.73 -6.23
N TRP A 66 -3.99 -11.79 -6.86
CA TRP A 66 -4.74 -11.74 -8.09
C TRP A 66 -6.20 -11.40 -7.77
N ALA A 67 -6.77 -10.48 -8.52
CA ALA A 67 -8.09 -9.94 -8.26
C ALA A 67 -8.88 -9.70 -9.55
N GLU A 68 -10.18 -9.94 -9.47
CA GLU A 68 -11.12 -9.60 -10.53
C GLU A 68 -11.27 -8.08 -10.72
N LYS A 69 -11.19 -7.34 -9.61
CA LYS A 69 -11.11 -5.87 -9.61
C LYS A 69 -9.67 -5.42 -9.34
N PRO A 70 -8.91 -5.01 -10.37
CA PRO A 70 -7.53 -4.57 -10.20
C PRO A 70 -7.44 -3.20 -9.51
N GLY A 71 -6.30 -2.92 -8.89
CA GLY A 71 -6.03 -1.64 -8.24
C GLY A 71 -5.20 -1.78 -6.97
N ILE A 72 -5.13 -0.70 -6.20
CA ILE A 72 -4.46 -0.68 -4.90
C ILE A 72 -5.51 -0.20 -3.89
N TYR A 73 -5.84 -1.05 -2.93
CA TYR A 73 -6.56 -0.59 -1.75
C TYR A 73 -5.54 -0.04 -0.75
N ILE A 74 -5.80 1.17 -0.25
CA ILE A 74 -4.95 1.89 0.69
C ILE A 74 -5.82 2.34 1.86
N ARG A 75 -5.35 2.06 3.08
CA ARG A 75 -5.93 2.57 4.32
C ARG A 75 -4.81 3.05 5.24
N ILE A 76 -4.99 4.23 5.79
CA ILE A 76 -4.09 4.85 6.76
C ILE A 76 -4.85 5.03 8.06
N GLU A 77 -4.25 4.61 9.17
CA GLU A 77 -4.79 4.80 10.53
C GLU A 77 -3.75 5.54 11.36
N GLU A 78 -4.15 6.58 12.09
CA GLU A 78 -3.27 7.19 13.10
C GLU A 78 -3.09 6.22 14.26
N LEU A 79 -1.85 6.13 14.77
CA LEU A 79 -1.53 5.35 15.94
C LEU A 79 -1.71 6.20 17.22
N PRO A 80 -2.05 5.57 18.36
CA PRO A 80 -2.14 6.26 19.66
C PRO A 80 -0.84 6.92 20.10
#